data_AF-J8EQS0-F1
#
_entry.id   AF-J8EQS0-F1
#
_cell.length_a   1.000
_cell.length_b   1.000
_cell.length_c   1.000
_cell.angle_alpha   90.00
_cell.angle_beta   90.00
_cell.angle_gamma   90.00
#
_symmetry.space_group_name_H-M   'P 1'
#
loop_
_entity.id
_entity.type
_entity.pdbx_description
1 polymer ?
#
loop_
_entity_poly.entity_id
_entity_poly.type
_entity_poly.pdbx_seq_one_letter_code
_entity_poly.pdbx_strand_id
1 'polypeptide(L)'
;MKMNFKTLGVTATMATGLILTGGASAFAADGGEYNSNAIIEFEPTTEITNPVDPTSPEKPIKPIDPTKPDGKPDPGTNGPLSIDYASSLDFGKQKITSADKVYKAAAQKFNDTRGDGPNYVQVTDNRGTEKGWSLQVKQNGQFKSNSGKELTGAEITFNNSVVNTVSESKKPSIVKSSFNLTPEGTGVAENIMSAKTGEGAGTYVLAFGDDKTAADSIELSVPGKTTKYAEKYNTSLTWTLTDVPGQ
;
A
#
# COMPACT_ATOMS: atom_id res chain seq x y z
N MET A 1 -23.99 23.72 -64.53
CA MET A 1 -24.26 24.37 -65.84
C MET A 1 -25.04 25.65 -65.55
N LYS A 2 -24.34 26.75 -65.27
CA LYS A 2 -24.22 27.97 -66.11
C LYS A 2 -25.56 28.55 -66.63
N MET A 3 -25.89 29.74 -66.09
CA MET A 3 -26.32 30.97 -66.82
C MET A 3 -27.75 30.93 -67.45
N ASN A 4 -28.60 31.96 -67.50
CA ASN A 4 -28.42 33.41 -67.42
C ASN A 4 -29.80 34.15 -67.56
N PHE A 5 -29.90 35.34 -66.94
CA PHE A 5 -30.40 36.64 -67.47
C PHE A 5 -31.90 37.05 -67.62
N LYS A 6 -32.11 38.29 -67.13
CA LYS A 6 -32.92 39.45 -67.62
C LYS A 6 -34.33 39.64 -67.04
N THR A 7 -34.55 40.61 -66.13
CA THR A 7 -34.97 42.04 -66.30
C THR A 7 -36.23 42.22 -67.18
N LEU A 8 -37.24 43.03 -66.87
CA LEU A 8 -37.30 44.39 -66.30
C LEU A 8 -38.78 44.75 -65.98
N GLY A 9 -39.06 45.63 -65.00
CA GLY A 9 -40.44 46.08 -64.72
C GLY A 9 -40.58 47.29 -63.78
N VAL A 10 -40.18 48.47 -64.25
CA VAL A 10 -40.77 49.81 -64.03
C VAL A 10 -40.95 50.37 -62.61
N THR A 11 -40.00 51.26 -62.28
CA THR A 11 -40.02 52.58 -61.61
C THR A 11 -41.35 53.18 -61.10
N ALA A 12 -41.36 53.55 -59.81
CA ALA A 12 -42.03 54.74 -59.28
C ALA A 12 -41.20 55.40 -58.15
N THR A 13 -40.51 56.46 -58.53
CA THR A 13 -40.02 57.65 -57.78
C THR A 13 -41.12 58.15 -56.81
N MET A 14 -40.94 58.76 -55.63
CA MET A 14 -39.84 59.52 -55.00
C MET A 14 -40.30 59.88 -53.56
N ALA A 15 -39.46 59.74 -52.53
CA ALA A 15 -39.51 60.58 -51.31
C ALA A 15 -38.23 60.41 -50.48
N THR A 16 -37.28 61.30 -50.73
CA THR A 16 -36.05 61.51 -49.95
C THR A 16 -36.40 62.02 -48.56
N GLY A 17 -35.87 61.40 -47.49
CA GLY A 17 -36.12 61.89 -46.13
C GLY A 17 -35.24 61.25 -45.07
N LEU A 18 -34.06 61.84 -44.88
CA LEU A 18 -33.15 61.76 -43.72
C LEU A 18 -32.76 60.37 -43.18
N ILE A 19 -31.53 59.99 -43.51
CA ILE A 19 -30.69 59.11 -42.70
C ILE A 19 -30.32 59.90 -41.43
N LEU A 20 -31.02 59.63 -40.33
CA LEU A 20 -30.53 59.95 -38.99
C LEU A 20 -29.94 58.67 -38.40
N THR A 21 -28.62 58.56 -38.53
CA THR A 21 -27.76 57.64 -37.79
C THR A 21 -27.88 57.95 -36.29
N GLY A 22 -28.92 57.42 -35.65
CA GLY A 22 -29.03 57.35 -34.19
C GLY A 22 -28.44 56.03 -33.74
N GLY A 23 -27.19 56.06 -33.26
CA GLY A 23 -26.38 54.90 -32.95
C GLY A 23 -27.11 53.88 -32.09
N ALA A 24 -26.97 52.60 -32.46
CA ALA A 24 -27.03 51.56 -31.46
C ALA A 24 -25.92 51.89 -30.46
N SER A 25 -26.27 52.35 -29.26
CA SER A 25 -25.39 52.26 -28.11
C SER A 25 -25.23 50.77 -27.81
N ALA A 26 -24.38 50.10 -28.58
CA ALA A 26 -23.78 48.87 -28.11
C ALA A 26 -22.89 49.31 -26.93
N PHE A 27 -23.39 49.15 -25.71
CA PHE A 27 -22.51 49.14 -24.57
C PHE A 27 -21.48 48.04 -24.86
N ALA A 28 -20.21 48.41 -25.04
CA ALA A 28 -19.16 47.42 -24.93
C ALA A 28 -19.35 46.76 -23.56
N ALA A 29 -19.49 45.43 -23.53
CA ALA A 29 -19.39 44.71 -22.27
C ALA A 29 -17.96 44.94 -21.79
N ASP A 30 -17.77 45.85 -20.84
CA ASP A 30 -16.45 46.14 -20.30
C ASP A 30 -16.03 44.91 -19.48
N GLY A 31 -15.01 44.21 -19.98
CA GLY A 31 -14.61 42.90 -19.50
C GLY A 31 -13.83 42.11 -20.55
N GLY A 32 -12.93 41.25 -20.10
CA GLY A 32 -12.16 40.33 -20.93
C GLY A 32 -11.66 39.14 -20.11
N GLU A 33 -11.47 38.00 -20.75
CA GLU A 33 -10.81 36.86 -20.13
C GLU A 33 -9.29 37.05 -20.20
N TYR A 34 -8.62 36.89 -19.07
CA TYR A 34 -7.16 36.96 -18.98
C TYR A 34 -6.62 35.65 -18.41
N ASN A 35 -5.82 34.95 -19.20
CA ASN A 35 -5.19 33.70 -18.78
C ASN A 35 -3.84 34.00 -18.10
N SER A 36 -3.59 33.34 -16.97
CA SER A 36 -2.31 33.31 -16.29
C SER A 36 -1.87 31.87 -16.05
N ASN A 37 -0.64 31.66 -15.57
CA ASN A 37 -0.04 30.34 -15.42
C ASN A 37 0.21 30.01 -13.95
N ALA A 38 0.06 28.74 -13.60
CA ALA A 38 0.52 28.15 -12.34
C ALA A 38 1.52 27.02 -12.64
N ILE A 39 2.60 26.91 -11.87
CA ILE A 39 3.65 25.90 -12.03
C ILE A 39 3.96 25.21 -10.70
N ILE A 40 4.30 23.93 -10.77
CA ILE A 40 4.76 23.10 -9.65
C ILE A 40 5.78 22.09 -10.18
N GLU A 41 6.77 21.76 -9.35
CA GLU A 41 7.79 20.74 -9.62
C GLU A 41 7.92 19.85 -8.38
N PHE A 42 8.14 18.55 -8.58
CA PHE A 42 8.24 17.57 -7.51
C PHE A 42 9.61 16.89 -7.55
N GLU A 43 10.14 16.59 -6.37
CA GLU A 43 11.34 15.77 -6.18
C GLU A 43 11.04 14.58 -5.25
N PRO A 44 11.74 13.43 -5.41
CA PRO A 44 11.60 12.32 -4.48
C PRO A 44 12.02 12.69 -3.05
N THR A 45 11.26 12.22 -2.06
CA THR A 45 11.59 12.43 -0.64
C THR A 45 12.52 11.33 -0.10
N THR A 46 13.37 11.68 0.87
CA THR A 46 14.16 10.72 1.65
C THR A 46 13.62 10.51 3.07
N GLU A 47 12.56 11.24 3.43
CA GLU A 47 11.93 11.17 4.75
C GLU A 47 11.26 9.81 4.98
N ILE A 48 11.19 9.42 6.26
CA ILE A 48 10.49 8.20 6.66
C ILE A 48 8.98 8.42 6.51
N THR A 49 8.31 7.47 5.85
CA THR A 49 6.85 7.44 5.77
C THR A 49 6.28 6.76 7.01
N ASN A 50 5.28 7.37 7.64
CA ASN A 50 4.66 6.81 8.84
C ASN A 50 3.69 5.67 8.51
N PRO A 51 3.49 4.71 9.43
CA PRO A 51 2.53 3.65 9.23
C PRO A 51 1.07 4.15 9.18
N VAL A 52 0.24 3.54 8.33
CA VAL A 52 -1.19 3.84 8.16
C VAL A 52 -2.06 2.63 8.47
N ASP A 53 -3.37 2.86 8.67
CA ASP A 53 -4.32 1.80 9.05
C ASP A 53 -4.37 0.73 7.94
N PRO A 54 -4.13 -0.55 8.27
CA PRO A 54 -4.07 -1.61 7.28
C PRO A 54 -5.39 -1.87 6.55
N THR A 55 -6.54 -1.45 7.09
CA THR A 55 -7.85 -1.55 6.42
C THR A 55 -8.36 -0.21 5.88
N SER A 56 -7.71 0.91 6.24
CA SER A 56 -8.07 2.27 5.79
C SER A 56 -6.83 3.18 5.66
N PRO A 57 -6.00 3.02 4.61
CA PRO A 57 -4.66 3.62 4.51
C PRO A 57 -4.60 5.16 4.46
N GLU A 58 -5.73 5.85 4.53
CA GLU A 58 -5.82 7.31 4.68
C GLU A 58 -5.47 7.77 6.10
N LYS A 59 -5.62 6.88 7.09
CA LYS A 59 -5.49 7.20 8.51
C LYS A 59 -4.11 6.80 9.03
N PRO A 60 -3.29 7.75 9.52
CA PRO A 60 -2.07 7.40 10.20
C PRO A 60 -2.39 6.69 11.52
N ILE A 61 -1.60 5.67 11.87
CA ILE A 61 -1.76 4.90 13.11
C ILE A 61 -0.39 4.66 13.76
N LYS A 62 -0.40 4.22 15.01
CA LYS A 62 0.82 3.94 15.78
C LYS A 62 0.84 2.47 16.19
N PRO A 63 1.45 1.58 15.41
CA PRO A 63 1.46 0.16 15.73
C PRO A 63 2.31 -0.09 16.99
N ILE A 64 1.90 -1.10 17.77
CA ILE A 64 2.62 -1.57 18.95
C ILE A 64 3.42 -2.83 18.59
N ASP A 65 4.71 -2.84 18.92
CA ASP A 65 5.55 -4.03 18.80
C ASP A 65 5.50 -4.86 20.10
N PRO A 66 4.82 -6.02 20.12
CA PRO A 66 4.71 -6.86 21.32
C PRO A 66 6.04 -7.47 21.78
N THR A 67 7.10 -7.38 20.98
CA THR A 67 8.42 -7.94 21.31
C THR A 67 9.32 -6.95 22.05
N LYS A 68 8.93 -5.67 22.13
CA LYS A 68 9.72 -4.61 22.75
C LYS A 68 9.10 -4.11 24.06
N PRO A 69 9.92 -3.81 25.10
CA PRO A 69 9.41 -3.36 26.40
C PRO A 69 8.62 -2.05 26.37
N ASP A 70 8.98 -1.11 25.49
CA ASP A 70 8.29 0.17 25.31
C ASP A 70 7.15 0.10 24.29
N GLY A 71 6.95 -1.06 23.67
CA GLY A 71 5.95 -1.31 22.64
C GLY A 71 6.18 -0.55 21.35
N LYS A 72 7.31 0.13 21.15
CA LYS A 72 7.55 0.95 19.96
C LYS A 72 8.31 0.16 18.90
N PRO A 73 7.77 -0.01 17.68
CA PRO A 73 8.52 -0.64 16.60
C PRO A 73 9.73 0.21 16.20
N ASP A 74 10.69 -0.41 15.50
CA ASP A 74 11.75 0.34 14.84
C ASP A 74 11.16 1.25 13.75
N PRO A 75 11.81 2.39 13.47
CA PRO A 75 11.41 3.22 12.34
C PRO A 75 11.54 2.45 11.01
N GLY A 76 10.73 2.84 10.03
CA GLY A 76 10.85 2.35 8.66
C GLY A 76 12.20 2.68 8.02
N THR A 77 12.49 2.05 6.89
CA THR A 77 13.73 2.29 6.14
C THR A 77 13.70 3.66 5.46
N ASN A 78 14.86 4.31 5.35
CA ASN A 78 14.97 5.60 4.67
C ASN A 78 14.83 5.48 3.14
N GLY A 79 14.51 6.62 2.50
CA GLY A 79 14.56 6.78 1.06
C GLY A 79 13.19 6.70 0.37
N PRO A 80 13.13 7.04 -0.93
CA PRO A 80 11.88 7.12 -1.67
C PRO A 80 11.27 5.76 -2.00
N LEU A 81 12.00 4.65 -1.80
CA LEU A 81 11.45 3.30 -1.82
C LEU A 81 11.74 2.68 -0.45
N SER A 82 10.69 2.48 0.35
CA SER A 82 10.83 2.13 1.78
C SER A 82 9.90 1.01 2.22
N ILE A 83 10.36 0.22 3.19
CA ILE A 83 9.49 -0.54 4.08
C ILE A 83 9.21 0.36 5.27
N ASP A 84 7.97 0.76 5.42
CA ASP A 84 7.57 1.73 6.46
C ASP A 84 7.28 1.03 7.78
N TYR A 85 6.77 -0.21 7.70
CA TYR A 85 6.44 -1.05 8.84
C TYR A 85 6.26 -2.51 8.44
N ALA A 86 6.58 -3.43 9.35
CA ALA A 86 6.20 -4.83 9.27
C ALA A 86 5.86 -5.35 10.67
N SER A 87 4.70 -5.99 10.83
CA SER A 87 4.24 -6.51 12.12
C SER A 87 5.18 -7.58 12.71
N SER A 88 5.47 -7.45 14.00
CA SER A 88 6.00 -8.53 14.83
C SER A 88 4.88 -9.50 15.21
N LEU A 89 5.15 -10.81 15.13
CA LEU A 89 4.14 -11.83 15.37
C LEU A 89 4.20 -12.36 16.81
N ASP A 90 3.10 -12.27 17.55
CA ASP A 90 2.96 -12.82 18.90
C ASP A 90 1.97 -13.99 18.93
N PHE A 91 2.47 -15.19 19.22
CA PHE A 91 1.65 -16.41 19.35
C PHE A 91 1.20 -16.69 20.80
N GLY A 92 1.53 -15.79 21.73
CA GLY A 92 1.12 -15.86 23.13
C GLY A 92 1.76 -16.99 23.93
N LYS A 93 1.26 -17.17 25.17
CA LYS A 93 1.73 -18.22 26.08
C LYS A 93 0.89 -19.50 25.91
N GLN A 94 1.56 -20.59 25.55
CA GLN A 94 0.91 -21.87 25.24
C GLN A 94 1.25 -22.96 26.25
N LYS A 95 0.37 -23.96 26.38
CA LYS A 95 0.63 -25.17 27.19
C LYS A 95 1.43 -26.19 26.37
N ILE A 96 2.35 -26.89 27.03
CA ILE A 96 3.10 -27.99 26.42
C ILE A 96 2.15 -29.16 26.11
N THR A 97 2.30 -29.74 24.92
CA THR A 97 1.58 -30.93 24.50
C THR A 97 2.45 -31.78 23.56
N SER A 98 2.18 -33.09 23.55
CA SER A 98 2.76 -34.08 22.64
C SER A 98 1.97 -34.22 21.33
N ALA A 99 0.86 -33.51 21.16
CA ALA A 99 0.10 -33.47 19.91
C ALA A 99 0.59 -32.36 18.99
N ASP A 100 0.39 -32.53 17.68
CA ASP A 100 0.52 -31.43 16.72
C ASP A 100 -0.46 -30.31 17.09
N LYS A 101 0.01 -29.06 17.04
CA LYS A 101 -0.80 -27.88 17.35
C LYS A 101 -0.56 -26.76 16.37
N VAL A 102 -1.63 -26.04 16.09
CA VAL A 102 -1.61 -24.76 15.37
C VAL A 102 -1.94 -23.66 16.37
N TYR A 103 -1.08 -22.64 16.43
CA TYR A 103 -1.26 -21.45 17.26
C TYR A 103 -1.45 -20.25 16.36
N LYS A 104 -2.41 -19.39 16.69
CA LYS A 104 -2.71 -18.19 15.90
C LYS A 104 -1.95 -16.99 16.46
N ALA A 105 -1.44 -16.15 15.57
CA ALA A 105 -0.85 -14.88 15.98
C ALA A 105 -1.96 -13.94 16.51
N ALA A 106 -1.66 -13.19 17.56
CA ALA A 106 -2.50 -12.12 18.03
C ALA A 106 -2.67 -11.06 16.93
N ALA A 107 -3.82 -10.38 16.94
CA ALA A 107 -4.05 -9.21 16.11
C ALA A 107 -3.04 -8.09 16.44
N GLN A 108 -2.72 -7.28 15.43
CA GLN A 108 -1.86 -6.11 15.58
C GLN A 108 -2.56 -5.08 16.49
N LYS A 109 -1.86 -4.66 17.54
CA LYS A 109 -2.33 -3.61 18.44
C LYS A 109 -1.87 -2.24 17.97
N PHE A 110 -2.67 -1.22 18.23
CA PHE A 110 -2.35 0.17 17.91
C PHE A 110 -2.48 1.04 19.16
N ASN A 111 -1.56 2.00 19.32
CA ASN A 111 -1.56 2.97 20.41
C ASN A 111 -2.44 4.18 20.05
N ASP A 112 -3.68 3.91 19.68
CA ASP A 112 -4.71 4.87 19.30
C ASP A 112 -6.12 4.28 19.53
N THR A 113 -7.16 4.97 19.10
CA THR A 113 -8.56 4.56 19.29
C THR A 113 -9.08 3.58 18.25
N ARG A 114 -8.25 3.10 17.31
CA ARG A 114 -8.64 2.21 16.21
C ARG A 114 -9.04 0.81 16.71
N GLY A 115 -8.43 0.36 17.80
CA GLY A 115 -8.55 -1.01 18.30
C GLY A 115 -7.73 -2.00 17.47
N ASP A 116 -7.65 -3.25 17.89
CA ASP A 116 -6.78 -4.25 17.25
C ASP A 116 -7.21 -4.54 15.80
N GLY A 117 -6.24 -4.91 14.93
CA GLY A 117 -6.45 -5.13 13.50
C GLY A 117 -5.52 -6.17 12.89
N PRO A 118 -5.57 -6.39 11.57
CA PRO A 118 -4.74 -7.39 10.92
C PRO A 118 -3.24 -7.03 11.05
N ASN A 119 -2.41 -8.06 11.20
CA ASN A 119 -0.97 -7.92 11.00
C ASN A 119 -0.70 -7.50 9.55
N TYR A 120 0.32 -6.69 9.30
CA TYR A 120 0.53 -6.13 7.96
C TYR A 120 1.98 -5.73 7.69
N VAL A 121 2.26 -5.47 6.42
CA VAL A 121 3.49 -4.81 5.96
C VAL A 121 3.12 -3.62 5.08
N GLN A 122 3.84 -2.52 5.23
CA GLN A 122 3.64 -1.31 4.45
C GLN A 122 4.89 -0.97 3.64
N VAL A 123 4.69 -0.67 2.36
CA VAL A 123 5.72 -0.25 1.41
C VAL A 123 5.30 1.08 0.79
N THR A 124 6.24 2.01 0.64
CA THR A 124 6.02 3.26 -0.08
C THR A 124 7.03 3.41 -1.22
N ASP A 125 6.54 3.78 -2.40
CA ASP A 125 7.35 4.15 -3.56
C ASP A 125 7.03 5.57 -4.05
N ASN A 126 7.79 6.53 -3.55
CA ASN A 126 7.77 7.95 -3.92
C ASN A 126 8.94 8.32 -4.84
N ARG A 127 9.50 7.37 -5.61
CA ARG A 127 10.59 7.66 -6.57
C ARG A 127 10.13 8.48 -7.78
N GLY A 128 8.83 8.53 -8.06
CA GLY A 128 8.27 9.25 -9.22
C GLY A 128 8.57 8.61 -10.58
N THR A 129 8.96 7.33 -10.62
CA THR A 129 9.36 6.66 -11.86
C THR A 129 8.55 5.42 -12.22
N GLU A 130 7.68 4.93 -11.32
CA GLU A 130 6.86 3.71 -11.50
C GLU A 130 7.64 2.51 -12.07
N LYS A 131 8.92 2.36 -11.70
CA LYS A 131 9.77 1.29 -12.25
C LYS A 131 9.33 -0.09 -11.78
N GLY A 132 8.65 -0.18 -10.65
CA GLY A 132 8.30 -1.43 -9.97
C GLY A 132 9.26 -1.75 -8.82
N TRP A 133 8.90 -2.76 -8.02
CA TRP A 133 9.65 -3.22 -6.86
C TRP A 133 9.19 -4.62 -6.44
N SER A 134 9.98 -5.30 -5.61
CA SER A 134 9.66 -6.63 -5.06
C SER A 134 9.93 -6.67 -3.56
N LEU A 135 8.92 -7.14 -2.81
CA LEU A 135 8.96 -7.37 -1.37
C LEU A 135 9.07 -8.88 -1.09
N GLN A 136 10.10 -9.23 -0.33
CA GLN A 136 10.38 -10.60 0.09
C GLN A 136 10.42 -10.71 1.61
N VAL A 137 10.17 -11.91 2.12
CA VAL A 137 10.29 -12.22 3.55
C VAL A 137 10.98 -13.56 3.77
N LYS A 138 11.85 -13.60 4.78
CA LYS A 138 12.55 -14.82 5.19
C LYS A 138 12.47 -14.98 6.70
N GLN A 139 12.23 -16.21 7.17
CA GLN A 139 12.48 -16.58 8.56
C GLN A 139 13.97 -16.94 8.74
N ASN A 140 14.68 -16.27 9.65
CA ASN A 140 16.13 -16.39 9.77
C ASN A 140 16.62 -17.70 10.41
N GLY A 141 15.71 -18.49 10.97
CA GLY A 141 15.99 -19.79 11.54
C GLY A 141 14.82 -20.31 12.34
N GLN A 142 14.95 -21.54 12.83
CA GLN A 142 13.89 -22.14 13.65
C GLN A 142 13.72 -21.38 14.97
N PHE A 143 12.50 -21.37 15.50
CA PHE A 143 12.18 -20.90 16.86
C PHE A 143 13.13 -21.54 17.87
N LYS A 144 13.90 -20.71 18.55
CA LYS A 144 14.96 -21.09 19.47
C LYS A 144 14.74 -20.46 20.83
N SER A 145 14.96 -21.22 21.89
CA SER A 145 14.96 -20.71 23.26
C SER A 145 16.34 -20.17 23.65
N ASN A 146 16.42 -19.43 24.75
CA ASN A 146 17.69 -18.90 25.27
C ASN A 146 18.68 -20.02 25.64
N SER A 147 18.21 -21.23 25.95
CA SER A 147 19.06 -22.40 26.22
C SER A 147 19.45 -23.18 24.95
N GLY A 148 19.09 -22.68 23.76
CA GLY A 148 19.44 -23.26 22.48
C GLY A 148 18.54 -24.41 22.02
N LYS A 149 17.38 -24.61 22.64
CA LYS A 149 16.39 -25.63 22.19
C LYS A 149 15.59 -25.10 21.03
N GLU A 150 15.35 -25.93 20.02
CA GLU A 150 14.59 -25.56 18.83
C GLU A 150 13.21 -26.24 18.79
N LEU A 151 12.21 -25.55 18.23
CA LEU A 151 10.94 -26.17 17.85
C LEU A 151 11.06 -26.78 16.45
N THR A 152 11.78 -27.91 16.34
CA THR A 152 12.06 -28.57 15.06
C THR A 152 10.80 -28.83 14.25
N GLY A 153 10.81 -28.36 12.99
CA GLY A 153 9.69 -28.50 12.06
C GLY A 153 8.52 -27.54 12.32
N ALA A 154 8.68 -26.53 13.18
CA ALA A 154 7.68 -25.49 13.30
C ALA A 154 7.70 -24.56 12.06
N GLU A 155 6.51 -24.18 11.59
CA GLU A 155 6.29 -23.48 10.33
C GLU A 155 5.29 -22.34 10.54
N ILE A 156 5.60 -21.16 9.97
CA ILE A 156 4.69 -20.01 9.99
C ILE A 156 3.94 -19.97 8.66
N THR A 157 2.62 -19.90 8.71
CA THR A 157 1.74 -19.74 7.54
C THR A 157 1.05 -18.39 7.61
N PHE A 158 1.08 -17.66 6.49
CA PHE A 158 0.33 -16.43 6.26
C PHE A 158 -0.82 -16.72 5.30
N ASN A 159 -2.00 -16.21 5.63
CA ASN A 159 -3.25 -16.39 4.88
C ASN A 159 -3.96 -15.04 4.70
N ASN A 160 -4.99 -15.04 3.85
CA ASN A 160 -5.92 -13.92 3.66
C ASN A 160 -5.22 -12.58 3.33
N SER A 161 -4.14 -12.62 2.55
CA SER A 161 -3.41 -11.40 2.21
C SER A 161 -4.25 -10.50 1.29
N VAL A 162 -4.36 -9.23 1.65
CA VAL A 162 -5.12 -8.21 0.91
C VAL A 162 -4.27 -6.95 0.77
N VAL A 163 -4.22 -6.38 -0.44
CA VAL A 163 -3.52 -5.11 -0.68
C VAL A 163 -4.50 -3.94 -0.60
N ASN A 164 -4.21 -3.00 0.29
CA ASN A 164 -4.93 -1.74 0.47
C ASN A 164 -4.03 -0.56 0.12
N THR A 165 -4.60 0.47 -0.51
CA THR A 165 -3.89 1.70 -0.87
C THR A 165 -4.91 2.82 -1.08
N VAL A 166 -4.42 4.06 -1.00
CA VAL A 166 -5.13 5.28 -1.43
C VAL A 166 -4.56 5.84 -2.74
N SER A 167 -3.49 5.23 -3.24
CA SER A 167 -2.86 5.63 -4.50
C SER A 167 -3.74 5.26 -5.69
N GLU A 168 -3.79 6.13 -6.68
CA GLU A 168 -4.41 5.84 -7.98
C GLU A 168 -3.54 4.92 -8.85
N SER A 169 -2.23 4.85 -8.57
CA SER A 169 -1.35 3.90 -9.25
C SER A 169 -1.85 2.47 -9.01
N LYS A 170 -1.73 1.64 -10.05
CA LYS A 170 -2.20 0.26 -10.01
C LYS A 170 -1.58 -0.49 -8.84
N LYS A 171 -2.39 -1.31 -8.17
CA LYS A 171 -1.90 -2.23 -7.13
C LYS A 171 -0.86 -3.20 -7.73
N PRO A 172 0.14 -3.61 -6.94
CA PRO A 172 1.04 -4.71 -7.29
C PRO A 172 0.25 -5.91 -7.83
N SER A 173 0.60 -6.38 -9.03
CA SER A 173 -0.11 -7.48 -9.70
C SER A 173 0.31 -8.86 -9.22
N ILE A 174 1.51 -9.00 -8.65
CA ILE A 174 2.01 -10.25 -8.10
C ILE A 174 1.85 -10.19 -6.59
N VAL A 175 0.81 -10.83 -6.05
CA VAL A 175 0.56 -10.88 -4.61
C VAL A 175 0.20 -12.32 -4.23
N LYS A 176 0.92 -12.88 -3.26
CA LYS A 176 0.55 -14.19 -2.71
C LYS A 176 -0.61 -14.01 -1.73
N SER A 177 -1.74 -14.66 -1.99
CA SER A 177 -2.86 -14.70 -1.05
C SER A 177 -2.52 -15.48 0.24
N SER A 178 -1.68 -16.50 0.11
CA SER A 178 -1.12 -17.28 1.21
C SER A 178 0.28 -17.80 0.88
N PHE A 179 1.09 -18.01 1.91
CA PHE A 179 2.44 -18.58 1.81
C PHE A 179 2.92 -19.09 3.16
N ASN A 180 3.93 -19.96 3.13
CA ASN A 180 4.56 -20.46 4.35
C ASN A 180 6.02 -20.03 4.40
N LEU A 181 6.54 -19.90 5.63
CA LEU A 181 7.97 -19.75 5.88
C LEU A 181 8.50 -21.03 6.50
N THR A 182 9.33 -21.74 5.73
CA THR A 182 10.03 -22.93 6.20
C THR A 182 11.45 -22.55 6.60
N PRO A 183 11.81 -22.62 7.89
CA PRO A 183 13.14 -22.24 8.37
C PRO A 183 14.20 -23.33 8.20
N GLU A 184 13.95 -24.42 7.46
CA GLU A 184 14.97 -25.43 7.21
C GLU A 184 16.18 -24.81 6.47
N GLY A 185 17.40 -25.08 6.96
CA GLY A 185 18.62 -24.46 6.44
C GLY A 185 18.78 -22.99 6.85
N THR A 186 19.10 -22.11 5.90
CA THR A 186 19.24 -20.66 6.13
C THR A 186 17.92 -19.90 6.02
N GLY A 187 16.79 -20.60 5.84
CA GLY A 187 15.52 -20.04 5.39
C GLY A 187 15.57 -19.63 3.91
N VAL A 188 14.47 -19.84 3.19
CA VAL A 188 14.28 -19.34 1.82
C VAL A 188 13.52 -18.02 1.88
N ALA A 189 13.99 -17.02 1.15
CA ALA A 189 13.26 -15.77 1.00
C ALA A 189 12.08 -15.99 0.04
N GLU A 190 10.88 -15.70 0.50
CA GLU A 190 9.65 -15.79 -0.28
C GLU A 190 9.31 -14.43 -0.86
N ASN A 191 9.18 -14.34 -2.19
CA ASN A 191 8.59 -13.16 -2.84
C ASN A 191 7.07 -13.18 -2.66
N ILE A 192 6.54 -12.18 -1.96
CA ILE A 192 5.15 -12.17 -1.50
C ILE A 192 4.31 -11.06 -2.12
N MET A 193 4.96 -9.98 -2.55
CA MET A 193 4.30 -8.87 -3.25
C MET A 193 5.29 -8.22 -4.23
N SER A 194 4.89 -7.98 -5.48
CA SER A 194 5.71 -7.28 -6.45
C SER A 194 4.89 -6.41 -7.39
N ALA A 195 5.37 -5.19 -7.57
CA ALA A 195 4.87 -4.24 -8.55
C ALA A 195 5.69 -4.35 -9.84
N LYS A 196 5.00 -4.43 -10.97
CA LYS A 196 5.61 -4.29 -12.29
C LYS A 196 5.82 -2.81 -12.62
N THR A 197 6.49 -2.55 -13.74
CA THR A 197 6.54 -1.19 -14.28
C THR A 197 5.13 -0.67 -14.55
N GLY A 198 4.83 0.55 -14.09
CA GLY A 198 3.49 1.16 -14.14
C GLY A 198 2.56 0.75 -12.98
N GLU A 199 3.09 0.08 -11.96
CA GLU A 199 2.38 -0.31 -10.74
C GLU A 199 3.15 0.15 -9.50
N GLY A 200 2.46 0.22 -8.37
CA GLY A 200 3.12 0.28 -7.08
C GLY A 200 3.69 1.64 -6.66
N ALA A 201 3.38 2.74 -7.34
CA ALA A 201 3.73 4.09 -6.87
C ALA A 201 2.80 4.58 -5.75
N GLY A 202 3.37 5.22 -4.72
CA GLY A 202 2.69 5.60 -3.49
C GLY A 202 2.75 4.51 -2.41
N THR A 203 1.88 4.62 -1.40
CA THR A 203 1.86 3.72 -0.25
C THR A 203 0.92 2.54 -0.45
N TYR A 204 1.43 1.32 -0.26
CA TYR A 204 0.67 0.07 -0.33
C TYR A 204 0.83 -0.71 0.98
N VAL A 205 -0.30 -1.14 1.52
CA VAL A 205 -0.38 -1.98 2.71
C VAL A 205 -0.79 -3.39 2.30
N LEU A 206 0.05 -4.37 2.60
CA LEU A 206 -0.31 -5.78 2.54
C LEU A 206 -0.77 -6.22 3.93
N ALA A 207 -2.09 -6.29 4.12
CA ALA A 207 -2.71 -6.77 5.34
C ALA A 207 -2.95 -8.28 5.28
N PHE A 208 -2.75 -8.98 6.40
CA PHE A 208 -3.09 -10.40 6.55
C PHE A 208 -4.44 -10.52 7.24
N GLY A 209 -5.51 -10.62 6.43
CA GLY A 209 -6.89 -10.59 6.87
C GLY A 209 -7.51 -9.18 6.90
N ASP A 210 -8.62 -9.08 7.62
CA ASP A 210 -9.37 -7.86 7.92
C ASP A 210 -9.65 -7.76 9.43
N ASP A 211 -10.46 -6.79 9.86
CA ASP A 211 -10.78 -6.61 11.28
C ASP A 211 -11.51 -7.78 11.93
N LYS A 212 -12.14 -8.65 11.13
CA LYS A 212 -12.84 -9.84 11.61
C LYS A 212 -11.93 -11.05 11.69
N THR A 213 -10.93 -11.12 10.81
CA THR A 213 -10.03 -12.27 10.61
C THR A 213 -8.59 -12.00 11.04
N ALA A 214 -8.33 -10.84 11.66
CA ALA A 214 -7.02 -10.36 12.07
C ALA A 214 -6.22 -11.36 12.93
N ALA A 215 -6.89 -12.03 13.87
CA ALA A 215 -6.29 -13.01 14.77
C ALA A 215 -6.32 -14.45 14.22
N ASP A 216 -6.75 -14.64 12.96
CA ASP A 216 -6.92 -15.96 12.32
C ASP A 216 -6.07 -16.14 11.05
N SER A 217 -5.38 -15.09 10.61
CA SER A 217 -4.73 -15.05 9.29
C SER A 217 -3.24 -15.41 9.31
N ILE A 218 -2.63 -15.55 10.49
CA ILE A 218 -1.24 -16.00 10.64
C ILE A 218 -1.18 -17.10 11.68
N GLU A 219 -0.57 -18.22 11.31
CA GLU A 219 -0.54 -19.45 12.09
C GLU A 219 0.88 -19.97 12.27
N LEU A 220 1.14 -20.57 13.42
CA LEU A 220 2.36 -21.31 13.74
C LEU A 220 1.97 -22.78 13.98
N SER A 221 2.33 -23.65 13.04
CA SER A 221 2.23 -25.09 13.22
C SER A 221 3.45 -25.58 14.01
N VAL A 222 3.24 -26.35 15.08
CA VAL A 222 4.30 -26.96 15.88
C VAL A 222 4.05 -28.46 15.98
N PRO A 223 4.95 -29.30 15.42
CA PRO A 223 4.82 -30.74 15.51
C PRO A 223 4.82 -31.26 16.96
N GLY A 224 3.96 -32.22 17.28
CA GLY A 224 3.90 -32.93 18.54
C GLY A 224 5.19 -33.65 18.87
N LYS A 225 5.88 -34.16 17.83
CA LYS A 225 7.18 -34.84 17.91
C LYS A 225 8.33 -33.94 18.38
N THR A 226 8.23 -32.61 18.26
CA THR A 226 9.30 -31.73 18.76
C THR A 226 9.22 -31.63 20.28
N THR A 227 10.34 -31.86 20.96
CA THR A 227 10.43 -31.70 22.41
C THR A 227 10.29 -30.22 22.77
N LYS A 228 9.37 -29.92 23.69
CA LYS A 228 9.08 -28.55 24.14
C LYS A 228 9.49 -28.43 25.60
N TYR A 229 10.16 -27.34 25.93
CA TYR A 229 10.53 -26.98 27.29
C TYR A 229 9.70 -25.77 27.74
N ALA A 230 9.56 -25.57 29.05
CA ALA A 230 8.81 -24.45 29.62
C ALA A 230 9.63 -23.15 29.53
N GLU A 231 9.96 -22.75 28.29
CA GLU A 231 10.83 -21.62 27.95
C GLU A 231 10.17 -20.73 26.88
N LYS A 232 10.66 -19.51 26.72
CA LYS A 232 10.27 -18.64 25.61
C LYS A 232 11.10 -19.02 24.38
N TYR A 233 10.41 -19.29 23.27
CA TYR A 233 11.02 -19.52 21.96
C TYR A 233 10.78 -18.31 21.06
N ASN A 234 11.76 -17.94 20.26
CA ASN A 234 11.63 -16.83 19.31
C ASN A 234 12.42 -17.11 18.03
N THR A 235 12.05 -16.41 16.96
CA THR A 235 12.79 -16.31 15.71
C THR A 235 12.68 -14.87 15.22
N SER A 236 13.41 -14.52 14.16
CA SER A 236 13.29 -13.22 13.49
C SER A 236 12.90 -13.40 12.02
N LEU A 237 12.13 -12.45 11.52
CA LEU A 237 11.79 -12.32 10.12
C LEU A 237 12.61 -11.18 9.51
N THR A 238 13.17 -11.41 8.33
CA THR A 238 13.82 -10.37 7.54
C THR A 238 12.95 -10.07 6.34
N TRP A 239 12.48 -8.82 6.27
CA TRP A 239 11.79 -8.27 5.12
C TRP A 239 12.82 -7.58 4.22
N THR A 240 12.73 -7.79 2.91
CA THR A 240 13.66 -7.23 1.94
C THR A 240 12.87 -6.61 0.81
N LEU A 241 13.10 -5.32 0.57
CA LEU A 241 12.52 -4.57 -0.54
C LEU A 241 13.62 -4.31 -1.55
N THR A 242 13.34 -4.62 -2.81
CA THR A 242 14.27 -4.42 -3.93
C THR A 242 13.60 -3.58 -5.01
N ASP A 243 14.39 -2.80 -5.73
CA ASP A 243 13.95 -2.00 -6.88
C ASP A 243 13.86 -2.83 -8.17
N VAL A 244 14.17 -4.12 -8.11
CA VAL A 244 13.99 -5.07 -9.20
C VAL A 244 12.49 -5.40 -9.31
N PRO A 245 11.84 -5.07 -10.42
CA PRO A 245 10.42 -5.36 -10.60
C PRO A 245 10.19 -6.87 -10.61
N GLY A 246 9.08 -7.32 -10.01
CA GLY A 246 8.68 -8.73 -10.13
C GLY A 246 8.42 -9.10 -11.58
N GLN A 247 8.88 -10.28 -12.01
CA GLN A 247 8.54 -10.86 -13.33
C GLN A 247 7.20 -11.60 -13.26
#